data_AF-A0A6I5CD07-F1
#
_entry.id   AF-A0A6I5CD07-F1
#
_cell.length_a   1.000
_cell.length_b   1.000
_cell.length_c   1.000
_cell.angle_alpha   90.00
_cell.angle_beta   90.00
_cell.angle_gamma   90.00
#
_symmetry.space_group_name_H-M   'P 1'
#
loop_
_entity.id
_entity.type
_entity.pdbx_description
1 polymer ?
#
loop_
_entity_poly.entity_id
_entity_poly.type
_entity_poly.pdbx_seq_one_letter_code
_entity_poly.pdbx_strand_id
1 'polypeptide(L)'
;EIRAIVDDYVARPAADFAHAEYGRRVDAGEARRRHLLQSLLQADGLDTAEYRTRFGTAPEEDFPAELARFAERGWLAATDPRTALRLTPEGLAHSDALGPELFSPAVRAAMTAYARK
;
A
#
# COMPACT_ATOMS: atom_id res chain seq x y z
N GLU A 1 -32.70 0.94 -0.16
CA GLU A 1 -31.47 0.11 -0.12
C GLU A 1 -30.47 0.62 0.92
N ILE A 2 -29.92 1.84 0.81
CA ILE A 2 -28.98 2.41 1.80
C ILE A 2 -29.51 2.37 3.24
N ARG A 3 -30.77 2.76 3.46
CA ARG A 3 -31.39 2.76 4.80
C ARG A 3 -31.36 1.38 5.46
N ALA A 4 -31.64 0.32 4.71
CA ALA A 4 -31.63 -1.04 5.24
C ALA A 4 -30.20 -1.51 5.63
N ILE A 5 -29.18 -1.11 4.85
CA ILE A 5 -27.78 -1.40 5.18
C ILE A 5 -27.35 -0.69 6.46
N VAL A 6 -27.75 0.58 6.63
CA VAL A 6 -27.45 1.34 7.85
C VAL A 6 -28.20 0.78 9.05
N ASP A 7 -29.49 0.46 8.90
CA ASP A 7 -30.31 -0.11 9.96
C ASP A 7 -29.76 -1.48 10.41
N ASP A 8 -29.34 -2.35 9.48
CA ASP A 8 -28.66 -3.61 9.78
C ASP A 8 -27.36 -3.38 10.55
N TYR A 9 -26.50 -2.49 10.06
CA TYR A 9 -25.22 -2.17 10.71
C TYR A 9 -25.39 -1.65 12.15
N VAL A 10 -26.35 -0.74 12.37
CA VAL A 10 -26.60 -0.13 13.69
C VAL A 10 -27.24 -1.13 14.66
N ALA A 11 -28.01 -2.10 14.16
CA ALA A 11 -28.63 -3.13 14.99
C ALA A 11 -27.66 -4.24 15.43
N ARG A 12 -26.42 -4.28 14.90
CA ARG A 12 -25.46 -5.35 15.21
C ARG A 12 -25.04 -5.36 16.68
N PRO A 13 -25.00 -6.55 17.32
CA PRO A 13 -24.38 -6.72 18.63
C PRO A 13 -22.93 -6.22 18.67
N ALA A 14 -22.52 -5.67 19.81
CA ALA A 14 -21.14 -5.19 20.00
C ALA A 14 -20.06 -6.27 19.73
N ALA A 15 -20.39 -7.54 19.96
CA ALA A 15 -19.50 -8.67 19.73
C ALA A 15 -19.15 -8.87 18.24
N ASP A 16 -20.02 -8.44 17.32
CA ASP A 16 -19.79 -8.59 15.89
C ASP A 16 -18.68 -7.66 15.41
N PHE A 17 -18.45 -6.54 16.11
CA PHE A 17 -17.33 -5.62 15.84
C PHE A 17 -15.98 -6.12 16.35
N ALA A 18 -15.93 -7.25 17.07
CA ALA A 18 -14.68 -7.84 17.53
C ALA A 18 -13.89 -8.54 16.41
N HIS A 19 -14.49 -8.72 15.23
CA HIS A 19 -13.85 -9.36 14.08
C HIS A 19 -14.10 -8.57 12.79
N ALA A 20 -13.18 -8.69 11.84
CA ALA A 20 -13.35 -8.12 10.51
C ALA A 20 -14.18 -9.08 9.64
N GLU A 21 -15.37 -8.64 9.20
CA GLU A 21 -16.20 -9.42 8.27
C GLU A 21 -15.62 -9.49 6.86
N TYR A 22 -14.97 -8.40 6.44
CA TYR A 22 -14.33 -8.29 5.13
C TYR A 22 -12.86 -7.95 5.30
N GLY A 23 -12.00 -8.68 4.60
CA GLY A 23 -10.57 -8.41 4.60
C GLY A 23 -9.78 -9.44 3.82
N ARG A 24 -8.50 -9.13 3.64
CA ARG A 24 -7.49 -10.06 3.14
C ARG A 24 -6.44 -10.24 4.21
N ARG A 25 -6.00 -11.48 4.45
CA ARG A 25 -4.82 -11.75 5.27
C ARG A 25 -3.62 -11.02 4.67
N VAL A 26 -2.89 -10.24 5.45
CA VAL A 26 -1.63 -9.61 5.00
C VAL A 26 -0.50 -10.61 5.20
N ASP A 27 0.04 -11.13 4.10
CA ASP A 27 1.24 -11.96 4.09
C ASP A 27 2.50 -11.09 4.11
N ALA A 28 3.69 -11.72 4.16
CA ALA A 28 4.95 -10.99 4.22
C ALA A 28 5.19 -10.08 2.99
N GLY A 29 4.77 -10.51 1.80
CA GLY A 29 4.90 -9.73 0.57
C GLY A 29 3.99 -8.50 0.56
N GLU A 30 2.75 -8.66 1.03
CA GLU A 30 1.83 -7.54 1.21
C GLU A 30 2.25 -6.61 2.35
N ALA A 31 2.85 -7.13 3.42
CA ALA A 31 3.36 -6.31 4.51
C ALA A 31 4.46 -5.35 4.03
N ARG A 32 5.38 -5.83 3.18
CA ARG A 32 6.42 -5.01 2.53
C ARG A 32 5.81 -3.96 1.60
N ARG A 33 4.89 -4.35 0.70
CA ARG A 33 4.20 -3.43 -0.23
C ARG A 33 3.45 -2.33 0.50
N ARG A 34 2.68 -2.71 1.53
CA ARG A 34 1.95 -1.77 2.37
C ARG A 34 2.89 -0.79 3.05
N HIS A 35 4.00 -1.27 3.62
CA HIS A 35 4.97 -0.40 4.26
C HIS A 35 5.62 0.56 3.24
N LEU A 36 6.07 0.07 2.08
CA LEU A 36 6.60 0.94 1.01
C LEU A 36 5.60 2.04 0.63
N LEU A 37 4.36 1.66 0.31
CA LEU A 37 3.32 2.62 -0.09
C LEU A 37 3.04 3.64 1.01
N GLN A 38 2.82 3.18 2.25
CA GLN A 38 2.51 4.08 3.36
C GLN A 38 3.64 5.06 3.65
N SER A 39 4.89 4.60 3.60
CA SER A 39 6.06 5.43 3.84
C SER A 39 6.28 6.44 2.72
N LEU A 40 6.15 6.05 1.44
CA LEU A 40 6.27 6.98 0.31
C LEU A 40 5.26 8.14 0.37
N LEU A 41 4.07 7.90 0.93
CA LEU A 41 3.02 8.92 1.10
C LEU A 41 3.24 9.83 2.31
N GLN A 42 4.24 9.56 3.16
CA GLN A 42 4.66 10.49 4.22
C GLN A 42 5.60 11.55 3.66
N ALA A 43 5.62 12.73 4.28
CA ALA A 43 6.55 13.80 3.92
C ALA A 43 8.03 13.37 4.04
N ASP A 44 8.32 12.45 4.99
CA ASP A 44 9.67 11.93 5.19
C ASP A 44 10.06 10.77 4.27
N GLY A 45 9.10 10.23 3.51
CA GLY A 45 9.30 9.08 2.65
C GLY A 45 9.65 7.80 3.43
N LEU A 46 10.31 6.88 2.74
CA LEU A 46 10.80 5.63 3.29
C LEU A 46 12.26 5.77 3.73
N ASP A 47 12.54 5.52 5.00
CA ASP A 47 13.90 5.24 5.50
C ASP A 47 14.32 3.81 5.10
N THR A 48 15.37 3.70 4.27
CA THR A 48 15.77 2.38 3.74
C THR A 48 16.60 1.56 4.71
N ALA A 49 17.18 2.18 5.76
CA ALA A 49 17.81 1.45 6.85
C ALA A 49 16.78 0.85 7.82
N GLU A 50 15.71 1.58 8.13
CA GLU A 50 14.58 1.05 8.91
C GLU A 50 13.90 -0.10 8.14
N TYR A 51 13.65 0.08 6.83
CA TYR A 51 13.10 -0.96 5.98
C TYR A 51 13.94 -2.26 6.03
N ARG A 52 15.26 -2.15 5.86
CA ARG A 52 16.18 -3.29 5.94
C ARG A 52 16.16 -3.95 7.31
N THR A 53 16.15 -3.18 8.38
CA THR A 53 16.06 -3.71 9.76
C THR A 53 14.77 -4.50 9.95
N ARG A 54 13.67 -4.03 9.36
CA ARG A 54 12.35 -4.65 9.49
C ARG A 54 12.16 -5.89 8.63
N PHE A 55 12.67 -5.90 7.40
CA PHE A 55 12.34 -6.92 6.39
C PHE A 55 13.51 -7.79 5.93
N GLY A 56 14.74 -7.42 6.29
CA GLY A 56 15.97 -8.13 5.94
C GLY A 56 16.48 -7.89 4.52
N THR A 57 15.77 -7.08 3.73
CA THR A 57 16.03 -6.78 2.31
C THR A 57 15.92 -5.27 2.08
N ALA A 58 16.46 -4.76 0.98
CA ALA A 58 16.28 -3.38 0.54
C ALA A 58 15.02 -3.24 -0.34
N PRO A 59 14.36 -2.06 -0.34
CA PRO A 59 13.17 -1.86 -1.17
C PRO A 59 13.45 -2.00 -2.67
N GLU A 60 14.67 -1.71 -3.13
CA GLU A 60 15.11 -1.91 -4.51
C GLU A 60 15.27 -3.38 -4.90
N GLU A 61 15.51 -4.26 -3.92
CA GLU A 61 15.55 -5.71 -4.14
C GLU A 61 14.13 -6.30 -4.20
N ASP A 62 13.22 -5.79 -3.37
CA ASP A 62 11.84 -6.27 -3.28
C ASP A 62 10.94 -5.73 -4.40
N PHE A 63 11.18 -4.49 -4.87
CA PHE A 63 10.33 -3.76 -5.82
C PHE A 63 11.10 -3.06 -6.96
N PRO A 64 12.03 -3.75 -7.65
CA PRO A 64 12.90 -3.13 -8.64
C PRO A 64 12.13 -2.50 -9.81
N ALA A 65 11.10 -3.18 -10.32
CA ALA A 65 10.35 -2.73 -11.48
C ALA A 65 9.43 -1.54 -11.15
N GLU A 66 8.80 -1.55 -9.98
CA GLU A 66 7.94 -0.46 -9.53
C GLU A 66 8.76 0.80 -9.26
N LEU A 67 9.88 0.68 -8.55
CA LEU A 67 10.75 1.82 -8.24
C LEU A 67 11.45 2.40 -9.49
N ALA A 68 11.88 1.55 -10.43
CA ALA A 68 12.41 2.01 -11.72
C ALA A 68 11.38 2.85 -12.47
N ARG A 69 10.11 2.39 -12.55
CA ARG A 69 9.04 3.15 -13.21
C ARG A 69 8.74 4.47 -12.52
N PHE A 70 8.81 4.52 -11.18
CA PHE A 70 8.64 5.78 -10.45
C PHE A 70 9.79 6.74 -10.73
N ALA A 71 11.02 6.25 -10.80
CA ALA A 71 12.18 7.06 -11.18
C ALA A 71 12.08 7.59 -12.62
N GLU A 72 11.71 6.74 -13.58
CA GLU A 72 11.50 7.12 -14.99
C GLU A 72 10.44 8.21 -15.16
N ARG A 73 9.40 8.21 -14.32
CA ARG A 73 8.36 9.23 -14.29
C ARG A 73 8.75 10.50 -13.52
N GLY A 74 9.96 10.55 -12.96
CA GLY A 74 10.42 11.67 -12.12
C GLY A 74 9.67 11.78 -10.78
N TRP A 75 9.04 10.70 -10.34
CA TRP A 75 8.27 10.68 -9.09
C TRP A 75 9.15 10.49 -7.85
N LEU A 76 10.35 9.94 -8.00
CA LEU A 76 11.32 9.80 -6.92
C LEU A 76 12.30 10.97 -6.93
N ALA A 77 12.51 11.57 -5.76
CA ALA A 77 13.49 12.62 -5.56
C ALA A 77 14.92 12.08 -5.73
N ALA A 78 15.86 12.95 -6.11
CA ALA A 78 17.28 12.64 -6.17
C ALA A 78 17.91 12.61 -4.76
N THR A 79 17.39 11.73 -3.89
CA THR A 79 17.98 11.37 -2.59
C THR A 79 18.93 10.18 -2.76
N ASP A 80 19.89 9.97 -1.84
CA ASP A 80 20.64 8.71 -1.83
C ASP A 80 19.64 7.59 -1.50
N PRO A 81 19.33 6.67 -2.44
CA PRO A 81 18.35 5.60 -2.20
C PRO A 81 18.78 4.70 -1.05
N ARG A 82 20.09 4.63 -0.75
CA ARG A 82 20.61 3.85 0.37
C ARG A 82 20.27 4.44 1.73
N THR A 83 19.78 5.68 1.80
CA THR A 83 19.32 6.32 3.03
C THR A 83 17.80 6.54 3.02
N ALA A 84 17.24 7.07 1.92
CA ALA A 84 15.79 7.30 1.85
C ALA A 84 15.25 7.31 0.41
N LEU A 85 14.01 6.86 0.27
CA LEU A 85 13.18 7.06 -0.93
C LEU A 85 12.09 8.09 -0.62
N ARG A 86 12.07 9.20 -1.35
CA ARG A 86 11.06 10.27 -1.19
C ARG A 86 10.40 10.56 -2.52
N LEU A 87 9.12 10.92 -2.48
CA LEU A 87 8.43 11.42 -3.65
C LEU A 87 8.84 12.87 -3.95
N THR A 88 8.91 13.23 -5.23
CA THR A 88 8.94 14.63 -5.67
C THR A 88 7.55 15.26 -5.48
N PRO A 89 7.41 16.60 -5.58
CA PRO A 89 6.09 17.23 -5.63
C PRO A 89 5.19 16.67 -6.74
N GLU A 90 5.78 16.34 -7.89
CA GLU A 90 5.06 15.67 -8.99
C GLU A 90 4.63 14.26 -8.58
N GLY A 91 5.52 13.47 -7.96
CA GLY A 91 5.18 12.15 -7.45
C GLY A 91 4.05 12.18 -6.42
N LEU A 92 4.00 13.19 -5.56
CA LEU A 92 2.91 13.40 -4.61
C LEU A 92 1.59 13.78 -5.30
N ALA A 93 1.65 14.61 -6.35
CA ALA A 93 0.47 14.95 -7.17
C ALA A 93 -0.15 13.72 -7.84
N HIS A 94 0.64 12.67 -8.11
CA HIS A 94 0.19 11.38 -8.65
C HIS A 94 0.12 10.27 -7.60
N SER A 95 0.00 10.59 -6.32
CA SER A 95 -0.01 9.61 -5.22
C SER A 95 -1.10 8.54 -5.37
N ASP A 96 -2.28 8.90 -5.89
CA ASP A 96 -3.36 7.95 -6.17
C ASP A 96 -3.00 6.90 -7.24
N ALA A 97 -2.02 7.17 -8.10
CA ALA A 97 -1.52 6.23 -9.09
C ALA A 97 -0.50 5.24 -8.50
N LEU A 98 0.19 5.57 -7.41
CA LEU A 98 1.19 4.70 -6.77
C LEU A 98 0.57 3.41 -6.23
N GLY A 99 -0.61 3.51 -5.61
CA GLY A 99 -1.33 2.37 -5.04
C GLY A 99 -1.61 1.29 -6.10
N PRO A 100 -2.34 1.60 -7.18
CA PRO A 100 -2.55 0.69 -8.29
C PRO A 100 -1.26 0.13 -8.88
N GLU A 101 -0.18 0.90 -8.96
CA GLU A 101 1.11 0.41 -9.49
C GLU A 101 1.80 -0.61 -8.57
N LEU A 102 1.51 -0.59 -7.27
CA LEU A 102 2.05 -1.51 -6.26
C LEU A 102 1.15 -2.71 -5.93
N PHE A 103 -0.09 -2.76 -6.43
CA PHE A 103 -0.98 -3.89 -6.17
C PHE A 103 -0.39 -5.19 -6.74
N SER A 104 -0.19 -6.16 -5.85
CA SER A 104 0.31 -7.47 -6.23
C SER A 104 -0.69 -8.20 -7.14
N PRO A 105 -0.22 -9.17 -7.95
CA PRO A 105 -1.10 -10.01 -8.74
C PRO A 105 -2.20 -10.68 -7.91
N ALA A 106 -1.89 -11.10 -6.69
CA ALA A 106 -2.84 -11.74 -5.79
C ALA A 106 -3.93 -10.76 -5.30
N VAL A 107 -3.56 -9.53 -4.97
CA VAL A 107 -4.53 -8.49 -4.60
C VAL A 107 -5.42 -8.13 -5.79
N ARG A 108 -4.84 -7.96 -6.99
CA ARG A 108 -5.61 -7.72 -8.21
C ARG A 108 -6.62 -8.85 -8.49
N ALA A 109 -6.17 -10.10 -8.38
CA ALA A 109 -7.05 -11.26 -8.56
C ALA A 109 -8.18 -11.29 -7.53
N ALA A 110 -7.89 -10.98 -6.25
CA ALA A 110 -8.91 -10.89 -5.20
C ALA A 110 -9.93 -9.77 -5.47
N MET A 111 -9.47 -8.59 -5.90
CA MET A 111 -10.35 -7.48 -6.28
C MET A 111 -11.24 -7.84 -7.47
N THR A 112 -10.70 -8.50 -8.50
CA THR A 112 -11.48 -8.97 -9.67
C THR A 112 -12.47 -10.06 -9.28
N ALA A 113 -12.08 -11.01 -8.43
CA ALA A 113 -12.97 -12.07 -7.95
C ALA A 113 -14.09 -11.55 -7.05
N TYR A 114 -13.88 -10.43 -6.36
CA TYR A 114 -14.88 -9.75 -5.53
C TYR A 114 -15.92 -8.96 -6.36
N ALA A 115 -16.30 -9.45 -7.54
CA ALA A 115 -17.45 -8.88 -8.25
C ALA A 115 -18.68 -8.96 -7.34
N ARG A 116 -19.28 -7.80 -7.02
CA ARG A 116 -20.43 -7.61 -6.12
C ARG A 116 -21.40 -8.80 -6.23
N LYS A 117 -21.49 -9.60 -5.17
CA LYS A 117 -22.70 -10.40 -4.92
C LYS A 117 -23.85 -9.47 -4.58
#